data_AF-A0A9D5V7A1-F1
#
_entry.id   AF-A0A9D5V7A1-F1
#
_cell.length_a   1.000
_cell.length_b   1.000
_cell.length_c   1.000
_cell.angle_alpha   90.00
_cell.angle_beta   90.00
_cell.angle_gamma   90.00
#
_symmetry.space_group_name_H-M   'P 1'
#
loop_
_entity.id
_entity.type
_entity.pdbx_description
1 polymer ?
#
loop_
_entity_poly.entity_id
_entity_poly.type
_entity_poly.pdbx_seq_one_letter_code
_entity_poly.pdbx_strand_id
1 'polypeptide(L)'
;MLTLEILTQLEESRERERQALETLFLAQLKEQRRANRGKNWFRLFIALYLVVLLVLGEGVDGILGLDFDKPAGGAGGHTALVDLEGAIMAATPQSAENVIEGLKDAFKDDETRAVVIRINSPGGSAVQAGMIHDEMLRLRKKYPKIPLYAVLGDLCASGGYYVAAAAQEIYADKATLVGSIGVIMRGFGLSDLIGRLGIENRTMTAGRNKDFLDPFAPMKEEERAHVQKLLDKIHAQFIKAVKDGRGDRLKTDRGDLFEGLIWTGEEAVDLGLADGLGSDSWVAREKVKVPKMVDFTRDPDWLSRVSDQLGETLMMNLGRVEVVLR
;
A
#
# COMPACT_ATOMS: atom_id res chain seq x y z
N MET A 1 -96.34 23.66 -14.54
CA MET A 1 -95.80 22.31 -14.83
C MET A 1 -94.38 22.36 -15.38
N LEU A 2 -94.05 23.20 -16.38
CA LEU A 2 -92.68 23.28 -16.94
C LEU A 2 -91.55 23.59 -15.93
N THR A 3 -91.79 24.36 -14.88
CA THR A 3 -90.74 24.76 -13.92
C THR A 3 -90.35 23.66 -12.93
N LEU A 4 -91.27 22.76 -12.57
CA LEU A 4 -91.00 21.64 -11.68
C LEU A 4 -90.21 20.54 -12.40
N GLU A 5 -90.50 20.32 -13.68
CA GLU A 5 -89.84 19.31 -14.52
C GLU A 5 -88.39 19.70 -14.86
N ILE A 6 -88.11 20.99 -15.04
CA ILE A 6 -86.74 21.51 -15.22
C ILE A 6 -85.94 21.41 -13.91
N LEU A 7 -86.57 21.63 -12.75
CA LEU A 7 -85.91 21.50 -11.44
C LEU A 7 -85.53 20.05 -11.13
N THR A 8 -86.41 19.08 -11.39
CA THR A 8 -86.08 17.66 -11.23
C THR A 8 -85.01 17.18 -12.20
N GLN A 9 -85.04 17.64 -13.47
CA GLN A 9 -83.97 17.36 -14.43
C GLN A 9 -82.62 17.94 -14.00
N LEU A 10 -82.61 19.14 -13.40
CA LEU A 10 -81.40 19.77 -12.86
C LEU A 10 -80.86 19.05 -11.61
N GLU A 11 -81.73 18.57 -10.73
CA GLU A 11 -81.33 17.78 -9.55
C GLU A 11 -80.77 16.43 -9.96
N GLU A 12 -81.42 15.70 -10.88
CA GLU A 12 -80.86 14.45 -11.43
C GLU A 12 -79.53 14.68 -12.13
N SER A 13 -79.37 15.78 -12.89
CA SER A 13 -78.10 16.12 -13.54
C SER A 13 -77.01 16.38 -12.49
N ARG A 14 -77.34 17.10 -11.41
CA ARG A 14 -76.39 17.39 -10.31
C ARG A 14 -76.01 16.14 -9.52
N GLU A 15 -76.93 15.20 -9.34
CA GLU A 15 -76.64 13.92 -8.72
C GLU A 15 -75.77 13.04 -9.61
N ARG A 16 -76.04 12.99 -10.92
CA ARG A 16 -75.18 12.28 -11.89
C ARG A 16 -73.78 12.89 -11.97
N GLU A 17 -73.67 14.22 -11.92
CA GLU A 17 -72.38 14.92 -11.86
C GLU A 17 -71.62 14.60 -10.57
N ARG A 18 -72.29 14.60 -9.41
CA ARG A 18 -71.68 14.22 -8.13
C ARG A 18 -71.21 12.77 -8.13
N GLN A 19 -72.03 11.84 -8.63
CA GLN A 19 -71.66 10.43 -8.75
C GLN A 19 -70.48 10.25 -9.72
N ALA A 20 -70.47 10.95 -10.86
CA ALA A 20 -69.36 10.91 -11.80
C ALA A 20 -68.06 11.45 -11.17
N LEU A 21 -68.14 12.56 -10.42
CA LEU A 21 -67.00 13.15 -9.71
C LEU A 21 -66.49 12.24 -8.59
N GLU A 22 -67.37 11.63 -7.80
CA GLU A 22 -66.99 10.65 -6.78
C GLU A 22 -66.34 9.41 -7.41
N THR A 23 -66.88 8.93 -8.53
CA THR A 23 -66.33 7.77 -9.25
C THR A 23 -64.94 8.08 -9.81
N LEU A 24 -64.76 9.27 -10.39
CA LEU A 24 -63.46 9.75 -10.87
C LEU A 24 -62.46 9.93 -9.72
N PHE A 25 -62.89 10.50 -8.60
CA PHE A 25 -62.03 10.70 -7.43
C PHE A 25 -61.60 9.37 -6.80
N LEU A 26 -62.53 8.42 -6.66
CA LEU A 26 -62.24 7.07 -6.17
C LEU A 26 -61.36 6.28 -7.15
N ALA A 27 -61.57 6.43 -8.46
CA ALA A 27 -60.72 5.82 -9.49
C ALA A 27 -59.28 6.37 -9.39
N GLN A 28 -59.13 7.68 -9.23
CA GLN A 28 -57.83 8.35 -9.11
C GLN A 28 -57.09 7.95 -7.82
N LEU A 29 -57.79 7.84 -6.68
CA LEU A 29 -57.21 7.32 -5.42
C LEU A 29 -56.79 5.84 -5.55
N LYS A 30 -57.57 5.02 -6.26
CA LYS A 30 -57.26 3.61 -6.49
C LYS A 30 -56.01 3.45 -7.37
N GLU A 31 -55.81 4.33 -8.33
CA GLU A 31 -54.65 4.38 -9.20
C GLU A 31 -53.39 4.88 -8.47
N GLN A 32 -53.50 5.94 -7.65
CA GLN A 32 -52.39 6.40 -6.80
C GLN A 32 -51.90 5.32 -5.82
N ARG A 33 -52.82 4.57 -5.20
CA ARG A 33 -52.48 3.44 -4.32
C ARG A 33 -51.87 2.27 -5.08
N ARG A 34 -52.15 2.10 -6.38
CA ARG A 34 -51.56 1.03 -7.22
C ARG A 34 -50.15 1.40 -7.65
N ALA A 35 -49.91 2.66 -8.01
CA ALA A 35 -48.60 3.20 -8.36
C ALA A 35 -47.63 3.22 -7.16
N ASN A 36 -48.12 3.58 -5.96
CA ASN A 36 -47.29 3.62 -4.75
C ASN A 36 -46.96 2.22 -4.20
N ARG A 37 -47.85 1.23 -4.42
CA ARG A 37 -47.55 -0.17 -4.08
C ARG A 37 -46.38 -0.71 -4.89
N GLY A 38 -46.34 -0.45 -6.20
CA GLY A 38 -45.20 -0.86 -7.05
C GLY A 38 -43.87 -0.22 -6.64
N LYS A 39 -43.88 1.09 -6.34
CA LYS A 39 -42.68 1.79 -5.84
C LYS A 39 -42.22 1.30 -4.47
N ASN A 40 -43.15 1.01 -3.55
CA ASN A 40 -42.79 0.49 -2.23
C ASN A 40 -42.28 -0.95 -2.30
N TRP A 41 -42.88 -1.79 -3.16
CA TRP A 41 -42.37 -3.14 -3.43
C TRP A 41 -40.98 -3.11 -4.08
N PHE A 42 -40.74 -2.20 -5.02
CA PHE A 42 -39.43 -2.01 -5.64
C PHE A 42 -38.37 -1.51 -4.63
N ARG A 43 -38.74 -0.58 -3.73
CA ARG A 43 -37.87 -0.12 -2.63
C ARG A 43 -37.56 -1.23 -1.63
N LEU A 44 -38.54 -2.05 -1.26
CA LEU A 44 -38.34 -3.21 -0.39
C LEU A 44 -37.47 -4.28 -1.07
N PHE A 45 -37.63 -4.49 -2.38
CA PHE A 45 -36.79 -5.39 -3.15
C PHE A 45 -35.34 -4.89 -3.22
N ILE A 46 -35.11 -3.59 -3.47
CA ILE A 46 -33.76 -3.00 -3.43
C ILE A 46 -33.16 -3.10 -2.02
N ALA A 47 -33.94 -2.80 -0.97
CA ALA A 47 -33.46 -2.92 0.40
C ALA A 47 -33.07 -4.37 0.74
N LEU A 48 -33.88 -5.35 0.35
CA LEU A 48 -33.58 -6.76 0.51
C LEU A 48 -32.35 -7.17 -0.31
N TYR A 49 -32.24 -6.72 -1.56
CA TYR A 49 -31.09 -6.97 -2.42
C TYR A 49 -29.81 -6.40 -1.84
N LEU A 50 -29.83 -5.18 -1.27
CA LEU A 50 -28.70 -4.58 -0.60
C LEU A 50 -28.32 -5.33 0.68
N VAL A 51 -29.29 -5.81 1.46
CA VAL A 51 -29.03 -6.66 2.63
C VAL A 51 -28.42 -7.99 2.19
N VAL A 52 -28.94 -8.62 1.14
CA VAL A 52 -28.37 -9.86 0.58
C VAL A 52 -26.96 -9.61 0.06
N LEU A 53 -26.69 -8.48 -0.59
CA LEU A 53 -25.36 -8.12 -1.08
C LEU A 53 -24.39 -7.82 0.07
N LEU A 54 -24.87 -7.26 1.17
CA LEU A 54 -24.11 -7.07 2.41
C LEU A 54 -23.80 -8.43 3.08
N VAL A 55 -24.79 -9.33 3.14
CA VAL A 55 -24.63 -10.70 3.68
C VAL A 55 -23.72 -11.55 2.79
N LEU A 56 -23.75 -11.37 1.47
CA LEU A 56 -22.85 -12.05 0.54
C LEU A 56 -21.44 -11.42 0.52
N GLY A 57 -21.35 -10.11 0.81
CA GLY A 57 -20.08 -9.38 0.89
C GLY A 57 -19.30 -9.68 2.18
N GLU A 58 -19.99 -9.88 3.30
CA GLU A 58 -19.36 -10.23 4.60
C GLU A 58 -19.51 -11.72 4.98
N GLY A 59 -20.26 -12.51 4.21
CA GLY A 59 -20.59 -13.90 4.53
C GLY A 59 -21.73 -14.03 5.55
N VAL A 60 -22.51 -15.13 5.47
CA VAL A 60 -23.61 -15.42 6.41
C VAL A 60 -23.09 -15.59 7.86
N ASP A 61 -21.83 -16.00 8.00
CA ASP A 61 -21.15 -16.23 9.27
C ASP A 61 -20.97 -14.94 10.10
N GLY A 62 -20.78 -13.78 9.43
CA GLY A 62 -20.58 -12.49 10.08
C GLY A 62 -21.84 -11.91 10.75
N ILE A 63 -23.04 -12.28 10.27
CA ILE A 63 -24.31 -11.69 10.71
C ILE A 63 -25.02 -12.53 11.78
N LEU A 64 -24.91 -13.86 11.72
CA LEU A 64 -25.55 -14.75 12.71
C LEU A 64 -24.65 -15.10 13.90
N GLY A 65 -23.36 -14.74 13.87
CA GLY A 65 -22.41 -15.11 14.92
C GLY A 65 -22.24 -16.63 15.07
N LEU A 66 -22.62 -17.39 14.05
CA LEU A 66 -22.50 -18.84 13.99
C LEU A 66 -21.38 -19.18 13.02
N ASP A 67 -20.19 -19.41 13.57
CA ASP A 67 -19.03 -19.95 12.86
C ASP A 67 -19.33 -21.38 12.37
N PHE A 68 -19.78 -21.53 11.12
CA PHE A 68 -19.96 -22.86 10.51
C PHE A 68 -18.67 -23.40 9.84
N ASP A 69 -17.60 -22.61 9.83
CA ASP A 69 -16.31 -22.95 9.21
C ASP A 69 -15.16 -23.15 10.20
N LYS A 70 -15.46 -23.46 11.47
CA LYS A 70 -14.45 -24.01 12.38
C LYS A 70 -14.17 -25.47 11.99
N PRO A 71 -13.00 -25.82 11.41
CA PRO A 71 -12.57 -27.19 11.45
C PRO A 71 -12.44 -27.57 12.93
N ALA A 72 -13.18 -28.59 13.33
CA ALA A 72 -13.12 -29.15 14.65
C ALA A 72 -11.70 -29.65 14.93
N GLY A 73 -10.97 -28.94 15.81
CA GLY A 73 -9.78 -29.43 16.50
C GLY A 73 -8.44 -29.05 15.90
N GLY A 74 -7.84 -27.98 16.40
CA GLY A 74 -6.40 -27.73 16.28
C GLY A 74 -5.96 -26.52 17.09
N ALA A 75 -4.99 -26.69 17.98
CA ALA A 75 -4.32 -25.62 18.73
C ALA A 75 -3.45 -24.72 17.82
N GLY A 76 -4.03 -24.11 16.79
CA GLY A 76 -3.29 -23.50 15.68
C GLY A 76 -3.16 -21.99 15.78
N GLY A 77 -1.92 -21.52 15.95
CA GLY A 77 -1.59 -20.09 15.77
C GLY A 77 -1.69 -19.64 14.32
N HIS A 78 -1.10 -18.49 13.99
CA HIS A 78 -1.14 -17.90 12.65
C HIS A 78 0.24 -17.49 12.14
N THR A 79 0.35 -17.26 10.83
CA THR A 79 1.49 -16.58 10.21
C THR A 79 1.16 -15.09 10.13
N ALA A 80 1.92 -14.25 10.81
CA ALA A 80 1.71 -12.80 10.78
C ALA A 80 2.27 -12.23 9.47
N LEU A 81 1.49 -11.39 8.79
CA LEU A 81 1.88 -10.69 7.57
C LEU A 81 2.07 -9.19 7.89
N VAL A 82 3.14 -8.59 7.37
CA VAL A 82 3.35 -7.14 7.39
C VAL A 82 3.73 -6.71 5.97
N ASP A 83 2.99 -5.78 5.40
CA ASP A 83 3.24 -5.25 4.06
C ASP A 83 4.15 -4.02 4.09
N LEU A 84 5.07 -3.99 3.13
CA LEU A 84 5.90 -2.85 2.78
C LEU A 84 5.70 -2.56 1.29
N GLU A 85 4.65 -1.81 0.99
CA GLU A 85 4.23 -1.50 -0.38
C GLU A 85 4.48 -0.02 -0.70
N GLY A 86 5.31 0.28 -1.70
CA GLY A 86 5.61 1.64 -2.15
C GLY A 86 6.97 2.18 -1.67
N ALA A 87 7.18 3.49 -1.85
CA ALA A 87 8.46 4.13 -1.54
C ALA A 87 8.66 4.33 -0.01
N ILE A 88 9.83 3.92 0.50
CA ILE A 88 10.15 3.97 1.93
C ILE A 88 10.56 5.39 2.33
N MET A 89 9.64 6.18 2.86
CA MET A 89 9.89 7.60 3.18
C MET A 89 9.41 7.95 4.58
N ALA A 90 9.97 9.01 5.16
CA ALA A 90 9.44 9.53 6.42
C ALA A 90 8.05 10.14 6.19
N ALA A 91 7.17 10.03 7.19
CA ALA A 91 5.82 10.58 7.15
C ALA A 91 4.92 10.03 6.00
N THR A 92 5.22 8.84 5.49
CA THR A 92 4.32 8.06 4.63
C THR A 92 3.86 6.80 5.36
N PRO A 93 2.81 6.09 4.88
CA PRO A 93 2.42 4.79 5.43
C PRO A 93 3.59 3.80 5.53
N GLN A 94 4.52 3.84 4.58
CA GLN A 94 5.72 2.99 4.48
C GLN A 94 6.90 3.46 5.35
N SER A 95 6.69 4.45 6.21
CA SER A 95 7.73 4.93 7.11
C SER A 95 8.19 3.84 8.06
N ALA A 96 9.45 3.96 8.49
CA ALA A 96 10.05 3.03 9.44
C ALA A 96 9.21 2.93 10.72
N GLU A 97 8.62 4.02 11.19
CA GLU A 97 7.75 4.03 12.38
C GLU A 97 6.61 3.03 12.24
N ASN A 98 5.79 3.15 11.19
CA ASN A 98 4.63 2.30 10.96
C ASN A 98 5.01 0.83 10.74
N VAL A 99 6.01 0.59 9.89
CA VAL A 99 6.47 -0.77 9.55
C VAL A 99 7.05 -1.45 10.80
N ILE A 100 7.83 -0.73 11.59
CA ILE A 100 8.40 -1.25 12.84
C ILE A 100 7.30 -1.53 13.87
N GLU A 101 6.27 -0.68 13.97
CA GLU A 101 5.13 -0.96 14.85
C GLU A 101 4.37 -2.20 14.44
N GLY A 102 4.05 -2.37 13.14
CA GLY A 102 3.42 -3.60 12.63
C GLY A 102 4.26 -4.84 12.91
N LEU A 103 5.58 -4.78 12.68
CA LEU A 103 6.50 -5.86 13.05
C LEU A 103 6.50 -6.13 14.55
N LYS A 104 6.56 -5.09 15.40
CA LYS A 104 6.53 -5.24 16.86
C LYS A 104 5.25 -5.91 17.33
N ASP A 105 4.10 -5.53 16.77
CA ASP A 105 2.81 -6.09 17.13
C ASP A 105 2.73 -7.56 16.69
N ALA A 106 3.16 -7.88 15.46
CA ALA A 106 3.27 -9.25 14.94
C ALA A 106 4.15 -10.15 15.82
N PHE A 107 5.33 -9.67 16.24
CA PHE A 107 6.25 -10.45 17.08
C PHE A 107 5.82 -10.59 18.55
N LYS A 108 4.96 -9.68 19.04
CA LYS A 108 4.46 -9.73 20.42
C LYS A 108 3.22 -10.62 20.57
N ASP A 109 2.51 -10.88 19.49
CA ASP A 109 1.31 -11.72 19.52
C ASP A 109 1.67 -13.19 19.83
N ASP A 110 0.99 -13.76 20.82
CA ASP A 110 1.27 -15.10 21.34
C ASP A 110 0.85 -16.22 20.36
N GLU A 111 -0.03 -15.93 19.40
CA GLU A 111 -0.46 -16.87 18.36
C GLU A 111 0.44 -16.82 17.12
N THR A 112 1.37 -15.86 17.02
CA THR A 112 2.31 -15.77 15.89
C THR A 112 3.29 -16.95 15.89
N ARG A 113 3.26 -17.74 14.81
CA ARG A 113 4.17 -18.86 14.56
C ARG A 113 5.34 -18.50 13.65
N ALA A 114 5.14 -17.51 12.78
CA ALA A 114 6.15 -16.91 11.93
C ALA A 114 5.70 -15.51 11.52
N VAL A 115 6.65 -14.65 11.18
CA VAL A 115 6.38 -13.36 10.55
C VAL A 115 6.83 -13.42 9.09
N VAL A 116 5.97 -12.96 8.19
CA VAL A 116 6.27 -12.73 6.78
C VAL A 116 6.20 -11.22 6.56
N ILE A 117 7.31 -10.61 6.15
CA ILE A 117 7.28 -9.25 5.59
C ILE A 117 7.17 -9.37 4.07
N ARG A 118 6.08 -8.86 3.50
CA ARG A 118 5.90 -8.83 2.04
C ARG A 118 6.32 -7.46 1.51
N ILE A 119 7.26 -7.45 0.58
CA ILE A 119 7.95 -6.23 0.14
C ILE A 119 7.69 -6.02 -1.35
N ASN A 120 6.96 -4.96 -1.68
CA ASN A 120 6.79 -4.47 -3.04
C ASN A 120 7.20 -2.99 -3.08
N SER A 121 8.50 -2.73 -3.21
CA SER A 121 9.08 -1.40 -3.04
C SER A 121 10.22 -1.11 -4.03
N PRO A 122 10.24 0.09 -4.64
CA PRO A 122 11.37 0.58 -5.42
C PRO A 122 12.54 1.07 -4.53
N GLY A 123 12.42 1.00 -3.21
CA GLY A 123 13.34 1.60 -2.26
C GLY A 123 12.84 2.93 -1.70
N GLY A 124 13.75 3.82 -1.33
CA GLY A 124 13.43 5.06 -0.63
C GLY A 124 14.60 5.59 0.18
N SER A 125 14.31 6.26 1.30
CA SER A 125 15.33 6.82 2.19
C SER A 125 16.26 5.74 2.77
N ALA A 126 17.57 5.95 2.65
CA ALA A 126 18.57 5.07 3.27
C ALA A 126 18.40 4.95 4.79
N VAL A 127 17.98 6.03 5.43
CA VAL A 127 17.77 6.10 6.88
C VAL A 127 16.55 5.27 7.28
N GLN A 128 15.43 5.41 6.56
CA GLN A 128 14.21 4.64 6.86
C GLN A 128 14.43 3.14 6.67
N ALA A 129 15.02 2.73 5.53
CA ALA A 129 15.35 1.34 5.26
C ALA A 129 16.30 0.75 6.32
N GLY A 130 17.34 1.51 6.72
CA GLY A 130 18.27 1.12 7.77
C GLY A 130 17.60 0.92 9.13
N MET A 131 16.68 1.81 9.52
CA MET A 131 15.92 1.67 10.77
C MET A 131 15.06 0.40 10.79
N ILE A 132 14.35 0.09 9.69
CA ILE A 132 13.55 -1.12 9.58
C ILE A 132 14.45 -2.37 9.64
N HIS A 133 15.55 -2.39 8.88
CA HIS A 133 16.52 -3.48 8.86
C HIS A 133 17.08 -3.77 10.26
N ASP A 134 17.57 -2.74 10.96
CA ASP A 134 18.19 -2.92 12.28
C ASP A 134 17.17 -3.42 13.31
N GLU A 135 15.94 -2.93 13.23
CA GLU A 135 14.86 -3.38 14.10
C GLU A 135 14.44 -4.82 13.80
N MET A 136 14.35 -5.23 12.53
CA MET A 136 14.13 -6.62 12.16
C MET A 136 15.20 -7.54 12.76
N LEU A 137 16.48 -7.16 12.68
CA LEU A 137 17.57 -7.91 13.31
C LEU A 137 17.41 -7.97 14.83
N ARG A 138 17.00 -6.87 15.47
CA ARG A 138 16.75 -6.83 16.92
C ARG A 138 15.57 -7.72 17.32
N LEU A 139 14.47 -7.69 16.58
CA LEU A 139 13.27 -8.51 16.83
C LEU A 139 13.57 -9.99 16.64
N ARG A 140 14.29 -10.38 15.60
CA ARG A 140 14.78 -11.76 15.40
C ARG A 140 15.59 -12.27 16.59
N LYS A 141 16.48 -11.44 17.14
CA LYS A 141 17.28 -11.79 18.33
C LYS A 141 16.42 -11.89 19.58
N LYS A 142 15.42 -11.01 19.72
CA LYS A 142 14.51 -10.97 20.88
C LYS A 142 13.52 -12.15 20.87
N TYR A 143 13.06 -12.58 19.70
CA TYR A 143 12.07 -13.64 19.50
C TYR A 143 12.66 -14.78 18.64
N PRO A 144 13.67 -15.51 19.14
CA PRO A 144 14.41 -16.49 18.32
C PRO A 144 13.58 -17.70 17.87
N LYS A 145 12.40 -17.92 18.48
CA LYS A 145 11.46 -18.99 18.13
C LYS A 145 10.51 -18.62 16.99
N ILE A 146 10.41 -17.33 16.64
CA ILE A 146 9.54 -16.82 15.59
C ILE A 146 10.42 -16.50 14.37
N PRO A 147 10.42 -17.34 13.33
CA PRO A 147 11.17 -17.05 12.12
C PRO A 147 10.57 -15.84 11.39
N LEU A 148 11.44 -15.05 10.74
CA LEU A 148 11.05 -13.93 9.89
C LEU A 148 11.47 -14.21 8.45
N TYR A 149 10.48 -14.23 7.57
CA TYR A 149 10.64 -14.45 6.13
C TYR A 149 10.37 -13.15 5.39
N ALA A 150 11.14 -12.88 4.32
CA ALA A 150 10.77 -11.87 3.36
C ALA A 150 10.16 -12.52 2.12
N VAL A 151 9.06 -11.98 1.62
CA VAL A 151 8.46 -12.38 0.35
C VAL A 151 8.44 -11.15 -0.55
N LEU A 152 9.07 -11.26 -1.71
CA LEU A 152 9.24 -10.16 -2.64
C LEU A 152 8.06 -10.14 -3.61
N GLY A 153 7.43 -8.98 -3.75
CA GLY A 153 6.36 -8.72 -4.72
C GLY A 153 6.91 -8.51 -6.14
N ASP A 154 6.28 -7.64 -6.92
CA ASP A 154 6.74 -7.34 -8.29
C ASP A 154 8.13 -6.68 -8.30
N LEU A 155 8.41 -5.84 -7.31
CA LEU A 155 9.66 -5.09 -7.19
C LEU A 155 10.18 -5.11 -5.76
N CYS A 156 11.44 -5.50 -5.58
CA CYS A 156 12.17 -5.34 -4.34
C CYS A 156 13.57 -4.81 -4.67
N ALA A 157 13.64 -3.50 -4.87
CA ALA A 157 14.85 -2.80 -5.29
C ALA A 157 15.38 -1.89 -4.18
N SER A 158 16.69 -1.73 -4.14
CA SER A 158 17.41 -0.74 -3.35
C SER A 158 17.01 -0.75 -1.88
N GLY A 159 16.38 0.30 -1.34
CA GLY A 159 15.93 0.33 0.06
C GLY A 159 15.01 -0.85 0.44
N GLY A 160 14.20 -1.37 -0.49
CA GLY A 160 13.39 -2.56 -0.26
C GLY A 160 14.24 -3.81 -0.06
N TYR A 161 15.30 -3.97 -0.85
CA TYR A 161 16.23 -5.09 -0.70
C TYR A 161 17.14 -4.93 0.54
N TYR A 162 17.48 -3.70 0.92
CA TYR A 162 18.14 -3.39 2.19
C TYR A 162 17.33 -3.98 3.36
N VAL A 163 16.01 -3.75 3.38
CA VAL A 163 15.11 -4.31 4.39
C VAL A 163 15.04 -5.84 4.29
N ALA A 164 14.85 -6.38 3.08
CA ALA A 164 14.74 -7.82 2.85
C ALA A 164 15.97 -8.61 3.36
N ALA A 165 17.17 -8.02 3.26
CA ALA A 165 18.42 -8.64 3.74
C ALA A 165 18.42 -8.93 5.25
N ALA A 166 17.55 -8.29 6.04
CA ALA A 166 17.40 -8.59 7.46
C ALA A 166 16.56 -9.84 7.77
N ALA A 167 15.92 -10.48 6.78
CA ALA A 167 15.15 -11.71 7.00
C ALA A 167 16.05 -12.96 7.16
N GLN A 168 15.49 -14.06 7.68
CA GLN A 168 16.17 -15.36 7.73
C GLN A 168 16.27 -15.99 6.34
N GLU A 169 15.15 -15.96 5.61
CA GLU A 169 15.05 -16.45 4.24
C GLU A 169 14.19 -15.47 3.41
N ILE A 170 14.50 -15.37 2.12
CA ILE A 170 13.90 -14.46 1.15
C ILE A 170 13.32 -15.30 0.00
N TYR A 171 12.06 -15.07 -0.33
CA TYR A 171 11.36 -15.75 -1.42
C TYR A 171 10.87 -14.74 -2.46
N ALA A 172 10.96 -15.09 -3.74
CA ALA A 172 10.54 -14.23 -4.85
C ALA A 172 9.65 -14.99 -5.85
N ASP A 173 8.87 -14.28 -6.65
CA ASP A 173 8.37 -14.86 -7.90
C ASP A 173 9.50 -14.88 -8.94
N LYS A 174 9.37 -15.72 -9.96
CA LYS A 174 10.31 -15.80 -11.09
C LYS A 174 10.57 -14.43 -11.74
N ALA A 175 9.51 -13.65 -11.93
CA ALA A 175 9.55 -12.37 -12.62
C ALA A 175 9.77 -11.17 -11.69
N THR A 176 9.86 -11.38 -10.37
CA THR A 176 10.15 -10.31 -9.42
C THR A 176 11.45 -9.61 -9.80
N LEU A 177 11.46 -8.28 -9.75
CA LEU A 177 12.66 -7.48 -9.93
C LEU A 177 13.36 -7.25 -8.59
N VAL A 178 14.55 -7.83 -8.42
CA VAL A 178 15.35 -7.78 -7.18
C VAL A 178 16.68 -7.07 -7.42
N GLY A 179 17.21 -6.40 -6.41
CA GLY A 179 18.57 -5.84 -6.46
C GLY A 179 18.55 -4.34 -6.37
N SER A 180 19.11 -3.63 -7.36
CA SER A 180 19.42 -2.20 -7.29
C SER A 180 20.24 -1.86 -6.03
N ILE A 181 21.22 -2.71 -5.71
CA ILE A 181 22.09 -2.49 -4.56
C ILE A 181 23.08 -1.40 -4.93
N GLY A 182 22.75 -0.18 -4.52
CA GLY A 182 23.48 1.03 -4.86
C GLY A 182 22.87 2.23 -4.14
N VAL A 183 23.53 3.38 -4.27
CA VAL A 183 23.10 4.64 -3.63
C VAL A 183 23.24 5.77 -4.63
N ILE A 184 22.21 6.59 -4.74
CA ILE A 184 22.23 7.74 -5.65
C ILE A 184 21.85 9.00 -4.91
N MET A 185 22.40 10.11 -5.37
CA MET A 185 21.93 11.45 -5.05
C MET A 185 21.78 12.20 -6.36
N ARG A 186 20.58 12.73 -6.61
CA ARG A 186 20.23 13.39 -7.86
C ARG A 186 20.09 14.89 -7.63
N GLY A 187 20.44 15.66 -8.65
CA GLY A 187 20.27 17.12 -8.70
C GLY A 187 20.39 17.62 -10.13
N PHE A 188 19.88 18.82 -10.39
CA PHE A 188 19.97 19.48 -11.70
C PHE A 188 20.88 20.71 -11.59
N GLY A 189 21.66 20.96 -12.64
CA GLY A 189 22.37 22.24 -12.83
C GLY A 189 21.58 23.14 -13.77
N LEU A 190 21.27 24.35 -13.33
CA LEU A 190 20.47 25.38 -14.01
C LEU A 190 21.24 26.70 -14.20
N SER A 191 22.52 26.77 -13.81
CA SER A 191 23.37 27.96 -13.91
C SER A 191 23.34 28.60 -15.31
N ASP A 192 23.44 27.79 -16.36
CA ASP A 192 23.49 28.29 -17.73
C ASP A 192 22.12 28.81 -18.20
N LEU A 193 21.03 28.19 -17.74
CA LEU A 193 19.68 28.61 -18.08
C LEU A 193 19.38 29.99 -17.50
N ILE A 194 19.68 30.19 -16.21
CA ILE A 194 19.43 31.48 -15.55
C ILE A 194 20.32 32.58 -16.14
N GLY A 195 21.55 32.25 -16.54
CA GLY A 195 22.45 33.18 -17.24
C GLY A 195 21.88 33.64 -18.59
N ARG A 196 21.28 32.73 -19.37
CA ARG A 196 20.62 33.06 -20.65
C ARG A 196 19.36 33.92 -20.48
N LEU A 197 18.69 33.79 -19.34
CA LEU A 197 17.50 34.58 -18.99
C LEU A 197 17.85 35.94 -18.35
N GLY A 198 19.14 36.23 -18.14
CA GLY A 198 19.59 37.46 -17.46
C GLY A 198 19.28 37.48 -15.97
N ILE A 199 19.08 36.30 -15.35
CA ILE A 199 18.83 36.16 -13.92
C ILE A 199 20.15 35.96 -13.20
N GLU A 200 20.44 36.82 -12.22
CA GLU A 200 21.65 36.75 -11.38
C GLU A 200 21.38 35.98 -10.08
N ASN A 201 22.24 35.01 -9.76
CA ASN A 201 22.29 34.39 -8.45
C ASN A 201 23.08 35.29 -7.47
N ARG A 202 22.38 35.86 -6.46
CA ARG A 202 22.96 36.77 -5.45
C ARG A 202 23.00 36.14 -4.05
N THR A 203 23.28 34.84 -3.99
CA THR A 203 23.35 34.10 -2.73
C THR A 203 24.52 34.58 -1.87
N MET A 204 24.24 34.96 -0.62
CA MET A 204 25.23 35.32 0.40
C MET A 204 25.18 34.29 1.51
N THR A 205 26.32 33.79 1.94
CA THR A 205 26.38 32.71 2.93
C THR A 205 27.32 33.02 4.10
N ALA A 206 26.97 32.48 5.26
CA ALA A 206 27.88 32.33 6.40
C ALA A 206 28.32 30.86 6.48
N GLY A 207 29.62 30.62 6.34
CA GLY A 207 30.22 29.29 6.24
C GLY A 207 30.58 28.93 4.79
N ARG A 208 31.81 28.44 4.58
CA ARG A 208 32.45 28.28 3.26
C ARG A 208 31.67 27.42 2.25
N ASN A 209 30.88 26.45 2.73
CA ASN A 209 30.16 25.49 1.89
C ASN A 209 28.64 25.55 2.16
N LYS A 210 28.09 26.71 2.55
CA LYS A 210 26.66 26.81 2.91
C LYS A 210 25.74 26.98 1.69
N ASP A 211 26.33 27.19 0.52
CA ASP A 211 25.78 27.13 -0.84
C ASP A 211 26.06 25.78 -1.53
N PHE A 212 26.47 24.75 -0.78
CA PHE A 212 26.83 23.43 -1.31
C PHE A 212 25.73 22.83 -2.19
N LEU A 213 26.09 22.36 -3.38
CA LEU A 213 25.17 21.82 -4.39
C LEU A 213 24.08 22.81 -4.85
N ASP A 214 24.37 24.11 -4.85
CA ASP A 214 23.47 25.11 -5.42
C ASP A 214 23.20 24.79 -6.91
N PRO A 215 21.94 24.49 -7.29
CA PRO A 215 21.60 24.17 -8.69
C PRO A 215 21.85 25.36 -9.63
N PHE A 216 21.95 26.58 -9.11
CA PHE A 216 22.14 27.80 -9.89
C PHE A 216 23.62 28.21 -10.02
N ALA A 217 24.54 27.43 -9.47
CA ALA A 217 25.98 27.63 -9.59
C ALA A 217 26.64 26.45 -10.33
N PRO A 218 27.80 26.67 -10.99
CA PRO A 218 28.60 25.57 -11.51
C PRO A 218 29.05 24.62 -10.40
N MET A 219 28.97 23.31 -10.66
CA MET A 219 29.42 22.28 -9.73
C MET A 219 30.94 22.41 -9.47
N LYS A 220 31.33 22.57 -8.20
CA LYS A 220 32.73 22.63 -7.78
C LYS A 220 33.29 21.21 -7.60
N GLU A 221 34.53 20.96 -7.99
CA GLU A 221 35.14 19.62 -7.89
C GLU A 221 35.31 19.17 -6.42
N GLU A 222 35.59 20.10 -5.52
CA GLU A 222 35.63 19.85 -4.07
C GLU A 222 34.28 19.35 -3.54
N GLU A 223 33.17 19.89 -4.05
CA GLU A 223 31.81 19.50 -3.66
C GLU A 223 31.48 18.10 -4.20
N ARG A 224 31.78 17.85 -5.48
CA ARG A 224 31.64 16.53 -6.11
C ARG A 224 32.39 15.45 -5.33
N ALA A 225 33.67 15.70 -5.03
CA ALA A 225 34.50 14.75 -4.29
C ALA A 225 33.97 14.50 -2.87
N HIS A 226 33.46 15.55 -2.21
CA HIS A 226 32.83 15.40 -0.89
C HIS A 226 31.58 14.52 -0.95
N VAL A 227 30.68 14.77 -1.92
CA VAL A 227 29.47 13.97 -2.14
C VAL A 227 29.82 12.53 -2.46
N GLN A 228 30.77 12.28 -3.37
CA GLN A 228 31.16 10.94 -3.75
C GLN A 228 31.60 10.14 -2.51
N LYS A 229 32.41 10.74 -1.64
CA LYS A 229 32.83 10.12 -0.38
C LYS A 229 31.66 9.82 0.57
N LEU A 230 30.60 10.63 0.56
CA LEU A 230 29.39 10.34 1.33
C LEU A 230 28.63 9.15 0.73
N LEU A 231 28.43 9.14 -0.59
CA LEU A 231 27.78 8.05 -1.31
C LEU A 231 28.53 6.72 -1.12
N ASP A 232 29.86 6.71 -1.25
CA ASP A 232 30.69 5.53 -1.06
C ASP A 232 30.52 4.94 0.34
N LYS A 233 30.42 5.78 1.37
CA LYS A 233 30.20 5.33 2.75
C LYS A 233 28.82 4.70 2.94
N ILE A 234 27.79 5.32 2.39
CA ILE A 234 26.41 4.80 2.49
C ILE A 234 26.29 3.50 1.68
N HIS A 235 26.94 3.44 0.53
CA HIS A 235 27.00 2.23 -0.28
C HIS A 235 27.71 1.09 0.45
N ALA A 236 28.85 1.37 1.09
CA ALA A 236 29.55 0.39 1.91
C ALA A 236 28.69 -0.15 3.07
N GLN A 237 27.83 0.68 3.67
CA GLN A 237 26.88 0.23 4.69
C GLN A 237 25.84 -0.72 4.10
N PHE A 238 25.30 -0.42 2.92
CA PHE A 238 24.35 -1.29 2.23
C PHE A 238 24.99 -2.63 1.83
N ILE A 239 26.18 -2.61 1.22
CA ILE A 239 26.94 -3.82 0.91
C ILE A 239 27.14 -4.67 2.17
N LYS A 240 27.48 -4.04 3.30
CA LYS A 240 27.65 -4.73 4.57
C LYS A 240 26.36 -5.39 5.03
N ALA A 241 25.23 -4.67 5.02
CA ALA A 241 23.92 -5.22 5.39
C ALA A 241 23.55 -6.44 4.55
N VAL A 242 23.74 -6.36 3.22
CA VAL A 242 23.49 -7.49 2.30
C VAL A 242 24.43 -8.65 2.59
N LYS A 243 25.73 -8.41 2.73
CA LYS A 243 26.71 -9.47 3.03
C LYS A 243 26.43 -10.15 4.36
N ASP A 244 26.11 -9.39 5.41
CA ASP A 244 25.79 -9.93 6.73
C ASP A 244 24.49 -10.76 6.71
N GLY A 245 23.48 -10.31 5.96
CA GLY A 245 22.19 -11.00 5.85
C GLY A 245 22.25 -12.26 4.97
N ARG A 246 22.93 -12.18 3.82
CA ARG A 246 23.00 -13.28 2.86
C ARG A 246 24.11 -14.28 3.17
N GLY A 247 25.22 -13.85 3.77
CA GLY A 247 26.34 -14.71 4.14
C GLY A 247 26.91 -15.47 2.94
N ASP A 248 27.28 -16.74 3.17
CA ASP A 248 27.92 -17.61 2.16
C ASP A 248 27.01 -17.97 0.97
N ARG A 249 25.70 -17.65 1.04
CA ARG A 249 24.78 -17.84 -0.09
C ARG A 249 25.11 -16.91 -1.25
N LEU A 250 25.66 -15.73 -0.96
CA LEU A 250 25.87 -14.68 -1.95
C LEU A 250 27.06 -14.99 -2.86
N LYS A 251 26.85 -15.01 -4.18
CA LYS A 251 27.89 -15.28 -5.17
C LYS A 251 28.60 -14.00 -5.60
N THR A 252 29.64 -13.61 -4.88
CA THR A 252 30.35 -12.32 -5.08
C THR A 252 31.45 -12.33 -6.13
N ASP A 253 31.68 -13.46 -6.79
CA ASP A 253 32.76 -13.68 -7.77
C ASP A 253 32.64 -12.82 -9.04
N ARG A 254 31.42 -12.41 -9.40
CA ARG A 254 31.13 -11.64 -10.61
C ARG A 254 31.47 -10.15 -10.52
N GLY A 255 31.49 -9.58 -9.32
CA GLY A 255 31.78 -8.17 -9.07
C GLY A 255 30.68 -7.16 -9.43
N ASP A 256 29.58 -7.58 -10.07
CA ASP A 256 28.48 -6.72 -10.55
C ASP A 256 27.30 -6.59 -9.57
N LEU A 257 27.27 -7.40 -8.50
CA LEU A 257 26.16 -7.45 -7.54
C LEU A 257 25.85 -6.14 -6.82
N PHE A 258 26.85 -5.31 -6.60
CA PHE A 258 26.75 -4.07 -5.84
C PHE A 258 26.82 -2.82 -6.73
N GLU A 259 26.58 -2.97 -8.03
CA GLU A 259 26.71 -1.87 -9.00
C GLU A 259 25.36 -1.26 -9.38
N GLY A 260 24.31 -1.49 -8.57
CA GLY A 260 22.97 -0.97 -8.81
C GLY A 260 22.17 -1.68 -9.91
N LEU A 261 22.61 -2.87 -10.35
CA LEU A 261 21.87 -3.67 -11.34
C LEU A 261 20.66 -4.39 -10.71
N ILE A 262 19.67 -4.68 -11.55
CA ILE A 262 18.45 -5.41 -11.20
C ILE A 262 18.49 -6.77 -11.87
N TRP A 263 17.95 -7.77 -11.18
CA TRP A 263 17.90 -9.16 -11.59
C TRP A 263 16.46 -9.66 -11.46
N THR A 264 16.08 -10.61 -12.31
CA THR A 264 14.83 -11.35 -12.14
C THR A 264 14.89 -12.22 -10.87
N GLY A 265 13.76 -12.71 -10.37
CA GLY A 265 13.72 -13.55 -9.19
C GLY A 265 14.40 -14.91 -9.42
N GLU A 266 14.34 -15.45 -10.65
CA GLU A 266 15.12 -16.64 -11.02
C GLU A 266 16.64 -16.37 -10.90
N GLU A 267 17.12 -15.28 -11.49
CA GLU A 267 18.53 -14.87 -11.36
C GLU A 267 18.91 -14.54 -9.91
N ALA A 268 18.01 -13.94 -9.14
CA ALA A 268 18.24 -13.59 -7.74
C ALA A 268 18.49 -14.83 -6.88
N VAL A 269 17.79 -15.94 -7.14
CA VAL A 269 18.08 -17.23 -6.49
C VAL A 269 19.45 -17.74 -6.90
N ASP A 270 19.77 -17.69 -8.20
CA ASP A 270 21.07 -18.13 -8.72
C ASP A 270 22.23 -17.31 -8.13
N LEU A 271 22.03 -16.02 -7.88
CA LEU A 271 23.02 -15.11 -7.30
C LEU A 271 23.10 -15.18 -5.76
N GLY A 272 22.15 -15.88 -5.13
CA GLY A 272 22.02 -15.96 -3.68
C GLY A 272 21.39 -14.74 -3.02
N LEU A 273 20.80 -13.84 -3.82
CA LEU A 273 20.01 -12.70 -3.36
C LEU A 273 18.66 -13.14 -2.79
N ALA A 274 18.12 -14.26 -3.26
CA ALA A 274 16.96 -14.95 -2.69
C ALA A 274 17.31 -16.40 -2.34
N ASP A 275 16.52 -17.02 -1.45
CA ASP A 275 16.70 -18.42 -1.02
C ASP A 275 15.85 -19.39 -1.85
N GLY A 276 14.83 -18.90 -2.52
CA GLY A 276 14.01 -19.71 -3.41
C GLY A 276 12.85 -18.92 -4.03
N LEU A 277 12.05 -19.64 -4.81
CA LEU A 277 10.85 -19.10 -5.42
C LEU A 277 9.62 -19.42 -4.55
N GLY A 278 8.73 -18.45 -4.36
CA GLY A 278 7.50 -18.65 -3.59
C GLY A 278 6.75 -17.37 -3.29
N SER A 279 5.45 -17.52 -3.02
CA SER A 279 4.57 -16.44 -2.52
C SER A 279 4.39 -16.51 -1.00
N ASP A 280 3.79 -15.49 -0.40
CA ASP A 280 3.45 -15.43 1.03
C ASP A 280 2.60 -16.63 1.46
N SER A 281 1.59 -16.94 0.65
CA SER A 281 0.71 -18.08 0.86
C SER A 281 1.46 -19.42 0.76
N TRP A 282 2.45 -19.52 -0.13
CA TRP A 282 3.31 -20.71 -0.24
C TRP A 282 4.22 -20.83 0.98
N VAL A 283 4.84 -19.74 1.45
CA VAL A 283 5.67 -19.74 2.67
C VAL A 283 4.84 -20.15 3.88
N ALA A 284 3.66 -19.55 4.08
CA ALA A 284 2.76 -19.88 5.17
C ALA A 284 2.35 -21.37 5.16
N ARG A 285 1.94 -21.90 4.00
CA ARG A 285 1.56 -23.32 3.86
C ARG A 285 2.71 -24.29 3.94
N GLU A 286 3.79 -24.04 3.21
CA GLU A 286 4.81 -25.05 2.94
C GLU A 286 6.04 -24.93 3.84
N LYS A 287 6.44 -23.71 4.20
CA LYS A 287 7.58 -23.48 5.10
C LYS A 287 7.14 -23.44 6.55
N VAL A 288 6.11 -22.66 6.87
CA VAL A 288 5.63 -22.47 8.25
C VAL A 288 4.68 -23.60 8.69
N LYS A 289 3.96 -24.21 7.73
CA LYS A 289 2.89 -25.19 7.99
C LYS A 289 1.70 -24.60 8.75
N VAL A 290 1.48 -23.29 8.62
CA VAL A 290 0.37 -22.55 9.22
C VAL A 290 -0.25 -21.65 8.14
N PRO A 291 -1.26 -22.13 7.40
CA PRO A 291 -1.82 -21.42 6.25
C PRO A 291 -2.62 -20.16 6.62
N LYS A 292 -3.12 -20.08 7.86
CA LYS A 292 -3.87 -18.92 8.34
C LYS A 292 -2.91 -17.73 8.47
N MET A 293 -3.14 -16.69 7.67
CA MET A 293 -2.41 -15.44 7.78
C MET A 293 -3.25 -14.36 8.45
N VAL A 294 -2.61 -13.49 9.23
CA VAL A 294 -3.24 -12.32 9.86
C VAL A 294 -2.38 -11.11 9.53
N ASP A 295 -3.02 -10.03 9.06
CA ASP A 295 -2.36 -8.81 8.65
C ASP A 295 -2.13 -7.87 9.85
N PHE A 296 -0.88 -7.46 10.05
CA PHE A 296 -0.42 -6.52 11.08
C PHE A 296 0.08 -5.20 10.47
N THR A 297 -0.16 -4.97 9.19
CA THR A 297 0.23 -3.74 8.50
C THR A 297 -0.46 -2.54 9.11
N ARG A 298 0.33 -1.55 9.51
CA ARG A 298 -0.19 -0.25 9.98
C ARG A 298 -0.43 0.65 8.79
N ASP A 299 -1.69 0.96 8.53
CA ASP A 299 -2.05 1.94 7.51
C ASP A 299 -2.81 3.12 8.12
N PRO A 300 -2.27 4.35 8.05
CA PRO A 300 -3.04 5.54 8.35
C PRO A 300 -4.03 5.83 7.20
N ASP A 301 -5.24 5.29 7.34
CA ASP A 301 -6.45 5.62 6.57
C ASP A 301 -6.41 5.41 5.04
N TRP A 302 -7.36 4.62 4.53
CA TRP A 302 -7.61 4.40 3.09
C TRP A 302 -7.78 5.68 2.24
N LEU A 303 -8.18 6.80 2.86
CA LEU A 303 -8.30 8.12 2.22
C LEU A 303 -6.93 8.69 1.80
N SER A 304 -5.87 8.38 2.55
CA SER A 304 -4.50 8.84 2.25
C SER A 304 -3.95 8.15 1.00
N ARG A 305 -4.26 6.85 0.79
CA ARG A 305 -3.85 6.10 -0.41
C ARG A 305 -4.39 6.72 -1.70
N VAL A 306 -5.63 7.20 -1.68
CA VAL A 306 -6.26 7.85 -2.84
C VAL A 306 -5.62 9.21 -3.09
N SER A 307 -5.32 9.98 -2.05
CA SER A 307 -4.62 11.26 -2.21
C SER A 307 -3.18 11.10 -2.65
N ASP A 308 -2.49 10.05 -2.20
CA ASP A 308 -1.09 9.79 -2.53
C ASP A 308 -0.95 9.28 -3.97
N GLN A 309 -1.85 8.43 -4.47
CA GLN A 309 -1.87 8.07 -5.90
C GLN A 309 -2.09 9.27 -6.82
N LEU A 310 -2.91 10.24 -6.40
CA LEU A 310 -3.13 11.51 -7.09
C LEU A 310 -1.95 12.49 -6.88
N GLY A 311 -1.30 12.43 -5.72
CA GLY A 311 -0.16 13.26 -5.34
C GLY A 311 1.13 12.83 -6.01
N GLU A 312 1.42 11.54 -6.16
CA GLU A 312 2.60 10.99 -6.82
C GLU A 312 2.62 11.30 -8.32
N THR A 313 1.45 11.36 -8.97
CA THR A 313 1.31 11.82 -10.36
C THR A 313 1.58 13.32 -10.51
N LEU A 314 1.46 14.11 -9.43
CA LEU A 314 1.70 15.56 -9.40
C LEU A 314 3.09 15.95 -8.85
N MET A 315 3.67 15.14 -7.96
CA MET A 315 4.90 15.41 -7.21
C MET A 315 6.20 15.05 -7.94
N MET A 316 6.14 14.57 -9.20
CA MET A 316 7.31 14.27 -10.03
C MET A 316 8.23 15.49 -10.33
N ASN A 317 8.06 16.66 -9.70
CA ASN A 317 8.65 17.92 -10.16
C ASN A 317 9.27 18.87 -9.14
N LEU A 318 9.50 18.50 -7.87
CA LEU A 318 10.16 19.43 -6.92
C LEU A 318 11.38 18.82 -6.22
N GLY A 319 12.53 19.44 -6.48
CA GLY A 319 13.85 19.04 -6.00
C GLY A 319 13.97 19.16 -4.49
N ARG A 320 14.10 18.00 -3.84
CA ARG A 320 14.56 17.86 -2.46
C ARG A 320 15.79 16.96 -2.51
N VAL A 321 16.92 17.45 -2.01
CA VAL A 321 18.16 16.67 -1.95
C VAL A 321 18.04 15.71 -0.77
N GLU A 322 17.57 14.50 -1.05
CA GLU A 322 17.62 13.38 -0.13
C GLU A 322 18.55 12.30 -0.71
N VAL A 323 19.31 11.64 0.16
CA VAL A 323 20.02 10.43 -0.24
C VAL A 323 19.00 9.30 -0.29
N VAL A 324 18.73 8.82 -1.49
CA VAL A 324 17.71 7.81 -1.76
C VAL A 324 18.41 6.55 -2.25
N LEU A 325 18.07 5.44 -1.64
CA LEU A 325 18.27 4.10 -2.16
C LEU A 325 17.18 3.87 -3.21
N ARG A 326 17.50 4.07 -4.49
CA ARG A 326 16.63 3.76 -5.63
C ARG A 326 17.40 2.87 -6.59
#